data_AF-A0A2V7RQI3-F1
#
_entry.id   AF-A0A2V7RQI3-F1
#
_cell.length_a   1.000
_cell.length_b   1.000
_cell.length_c   1.000
_cell.angle_alpha   90.00
_cell.angle_beta   90.00
_cell.angle_gamma   90.00
#
_symmetry.space_group_name_H-M   'P 1'
#
loop_
_entity.id
_entity.type
_entity.pdbx_description
1 polymer ?
#
loop_
_entity_poly.entity_id
_entity_poly.type
_entity_poly.pdbx_seq_one_letter_code
_entity_poly.pdbx_strand_id
1 'polypeptide(L)'
;MFQMATVISDEARAKHHEYLRRDSHQRYQGLTFWSPNINLFRDPRWGRGQETYGEDPFLTGSLAVQFIHGLQGDDPKYFKTISTVKHFAVHSGPEPERHTFDAVVSERDLRESYLPHFEAGIRAGGAYSLMCAYNAVDGAPACANGKLLEDILRGEWKFPGYVVSDCGAIDDIYLRHKTVATAAEAAALGVRTGTDLDCGRVYPSLVKAVQQGLITEQQIDTSVRRLFLARF
;
A
#
# COMPACT_ATOMS: atom_id res chain seq x y z
N MET A 1 -4.97 -15.31 -15.14
CA MET A 1 -4.94 -14.27 -14.09
C MET A 1 -6.04 -13.23 -14.30
N PHE A 2 -6.05 -12.50 -15.43
CA PHE A 2 -7.08 -11.51 -15.77
C PHE A 2 -8.52 -11.99 -15.56
N GLN A 3 -8.92 -13.09 -16.21
CA GLN A 3 -10.30 -13.63 -16.11
C GLN A 3 -10.73 -13.90 -14.66
N MET A 4 -9.83 -14.43 -13.83
CA MET A 4 -10.11 -14.67 -12.41
C MET A 4 -10.33 -13.34 -11.65
N ALA A 5 -9.49 -12.34 -11.89
CA ALA A 5 -9.65 -11.02 -11.29
C ALA A 5 -10.91 -10.29 -11.76
N THR A 6 -11.33 -10.48 -13.01
CA THR A 6 -12.59 -9.96 -13.55
C THR A 6 -13.80 -10.54 -12.80
N VAL A 7 -13.81 -11.85 -12.55
CA VAL A 7 -14.87 -12.50 -11.77
C VAL A 7 -14.90 -11.96 -10.35
N ILE A 8 -13.73 -11.82 -9.70
CA ILE A 8 -13.63 -11.22 -8.35
C ILE A 8 -14.24 -9.81 -8.33
N SER A 9 -13.93 -8.98 -9.33
CA SER A 9 -14.45 -7.60 -9.38
C SER A 9 -15.95 -7.53 -9.73
N ASP A 10 -16.50 -8.50 -10.48
CA ASP A 10 -17.95 -8.62 -10.71
C ASP A 10 -18.68 -8.96 -9.41
N GLU A 11 -18.20 -9.98 -8.68
CA GLU A 11 -18.76 -10.36 -7.39
C GLU A 11 -18.66 -9.23 -6.36
N ALA A 12 -17.52 -8.52 -6.34
CA ALA A 12 -17.31 -7.34 -5.51
C ALA A 12 -18.38 -6.27 -5.76
N ARG A 13 -18.66 -5.97 -7.04
CA ARG A 13 -19.68 -4.98 -7.42
C ARG A 13 -21.09 -5.42 -7.07
N ALA A 14 -21.44 -6.68 -7.34
CA ALA A 14 -22.73 -7.23 -6.96
C ALA A 14 -22.97 -7.13 -5.45
N LYS A 15 -21.98 -7.55 -4.65
CA LYS A 15 -22.01 -7.50 -3.19
C LYS A 15 -22.08 -6.05 -2.68
N HIS A 16 -21.28 -5.14 -3.25
CA HIS A 16 -21.29 -3.73 -2.89
C HIS A 16 -22.68 -3.10 -3.12
N HIS A 17 -23.30 -3.34 -4.28
CA HIS A 17 -24.63 -2.81 -4.57
C HIS A 17 -25.72 -3.37 -3.65
N GLU A 18 -25.59 -4.62 -3.18
CA GLU A 18 -26.49 -5.18 -2.17
C GLU A 18 -26.34 -4.46 -0.82
N TYR A 19 -25.11 -4.15 -0.39
CA TYR A 19 -24.90 -3.39 0.85
C TYR A 19 -25.41 -1.96 0.75
N LEU A 20 -25.22 -1.29 -0.40
CA LEU A 20 -25.78 0.04 -0.62
C LEU A 20 -27.31 0.04 -0.56
N ARG A 21 -27.97 -1.00 -1.10
CA ARG A 21 -29.44 -1.15 -0.98
C ARG A 21 -29.92 -1.30 0.46
N ARG A 22 -29.04 -1.66 1.39
CA ARG A 22 -29.30 -1.80 2.83
C ARG A 22 -28.73 -0.64 3.66
N ASP A 23 -28.26 0.44 3.02
CA ASP A 23 -27.61 1.59 3.66
C ASP A 23 -26.42 1.17 4.56
N SER A 24 -25.66 0.16 4.13
CA SER A 24 -24.58 -0.43 4.90
C SER A 24 -23.22 -0.06 4.31
N HIS A 25 -22.35 0.51 5.15
CA HIS A 25 -21.00 0.99 4.78
C HIS A 25 -19.90 0.44 5.69
N GLN A 26 -20.06 -0.79 6.17
CA GLN A 26 -19.12 -1.41 7.10
C GLN A 26 -17.83 -1.88 6.41
N ARG A 27 -16.88 -2.37 7.20
CA ARG A 27 -15.65 -3.01 6.72
C ARG A 27 -15.99 -4.18 5.77
N TYR A 28 -15.20 -4.34 4.71
CA TYR A 28 -15.38 -5.38 3.66
C TYR A 28 -16.60 -5.22 2.75
N GLN A 29 -17.23 -4.04 2.75
CA GLN A 29 -18.37 -3.71 1.90
C GLN A 29 -18.02 -2.68 0.82
N GLY A 30 -16.81 -2.11 0.86
CA GLY A 30 -16.32 -1.15 -0.13
C GLY A 30 -15.72 -1.79 -1.38
N LEU A 31 -15.14 -0.95 -2.23
CA LEU A 31 -14.60 -1.33 -3.55
C LEU A 31 -13.08 -1.15 -3.65
N THR A 32 -12.40 -0.95 -2.52
CA THR A 32 -10.94 -0.98 -2.44
C THR A 32 -10.50 -2.33 -1.95
N PHE A 33 -9.61 -2.98 -2.71
CA PHE A 33 -9.11 -4.31 -2.43
C PHE A 33 -7.62 -4.23 -2.13
N TRP A 34 -7.22 -4.66 -0.93
CA TRP A 34 -5.82 -4.82 -0.54
C TRP A 34 -5.19 -6.05 -1.17
N SER A 35 -5.18 -6.06 -2.50
CA SER A 35 -4.73 -7.12 -3.39
C SER A 35 -4.27 -6.50 -4.72
N PRO A 36 -3.27 -7.11 -5.40
CA PRO A 36 -2.61 -8.37 -5.06
C PRO A 36 -1.44 -8.26 -4.08
N ASN A 37 -1.11 -9.36 -3.38
CA ASN A 37 0.18 -9.52 -2.72
C ASN A 37 1.21 -9.93 -3.79
N ILE A 38 2.16 -9.04 -4.06
CA ILE A 38 3.15 -9.19 -5.13
C ILE A 38 4.57 -9.21 -4.58
N ASN A 39 4.76 -9.39 -3.27
CA ASN A 39 6.09 -9.63 -2.74
C ASN A 39 6.65 -10.96 -3.28
N LEU A 40 7.98 -11.09 -3.27
CA LEU A 40 8.65 -12.32 -3.69
C LEU A 40 8.64 -13.35 -2.57
N PHE A 41 8.38 -14.61 -2.89
CA PHE A 41 8.56 -15.73 -1.98
C PHE A 41 10.05 -16.09 -1.82
N ARG A 42 10.84 -15.13 -1.30
CA ARG A 42 12.30 -15.18 -1.27
C ARG A 42 12.85 -16.23 -0.32
N ASP A 43 12.20 -16.40 0.83
CA ASP A 43 12.52 -17.44 1.80
C ASP A 43 11.36 -18.43 1.89
N PRO A 44 11.56 -19.73 1.61
CA PRO A 44 10.49 -20.72 1.57
C PRO A 44 9.82 -20.94 2.94
N ARG A 45 10.40 -20.43 4.04
CA ARG A 45 9.81 -20.48 5.39
C ARG A 45 8.83 -19.34 5.64
N TRP A 46 8.75 -18.35 4.76
CA TRP A 46 7.85 -17.21 4.94
C TRP A 46 6.39 -17.68 4.94
N GLY A 47 5.73 -17.54 6.10
CA GLY A 47 4.37 -18.05 6.32
C GLY A 47 3.28 -17.44 5.43
N ARG A 48 3.59 -16.36 4.70
CA ARG A 48 2.68 -15.72 3.73
C ARG A 48 3.14 -15.88 2.28
N GLY A 49 4.18 -16.67 2.03
CA GLY A 49 4.65 -16.97 0.67
C GLY A 49 3.57 -17.57 -0.24
N GLN A 50 2.64 -18.34 0.35
CA GLN A 50 1.48 -18.90 -0.35
C GLN A 50 0.51 -17.85 -0.94
N GLU A 51 0.59 -16.59 -0.50
CA GLU A 51 -0.22 -15.49 -1.04
C GLU A 51 0.37 -14.88 -2.32
N THR A 52 1.64 -15.18 -2.62
CA THR A 52 2.42 -14.54 -3.68
C THR A 52 2.35 -15.32 -4.99
N TYR A 53 2.99 -14.78 -6.02
CA TYR A 53 3.12 -15.43 -7.33
C TYR A 53 4.47 -16.16 -7.53
N GLY A 54 5.21 -16.39 -6.44
CA GLY A 54 6.49 -17.09 -6.45
C GLY A 54 7.68 -16.18 -6.16
N GLU A 55 8.88 -16.65 -6.48
CA GLU A 55 10.15 -15.98 -6.16
C GLU A 55 10.68 -15.07 -7.27
N ASP A 56 10.15 -15.18 -8.49
CA ASP A 56 10.64 -14.47 -9.67
C ASP A 56 9.93 -13.11 -9.87
N PRO A 57 10.68 -11.99 -9.93
CA PRO A 57 10.08 -10.66 -10.08
C PRO A 57 9.40 -10.43 -11.43
N PHE A 58 9.88 -11.04 -12.52
CA PHE A 58 9.31 -10.84 -13.85
C PHE A 58 7.94 -11.51 -13.98
N LEU A 59 7.84 -12.78 -13.57
CA LEU A 59 6.60 -13.54 -13.52
C LEU A 59 5.60 -12.87 -12.58
N THR A 60 6.06 -12.47 -11.38
CA THR A 60 5.21 -11.79 -10.40
C THR A 60 4.64 -10.49 -10.97
N GLY A 61 5.47 -9.64 -11.58
CA GLY A 61 5.02 -8.41 -12.24
C GLY A 61 4.04 -8.68 -13.38
N SER A 62 4.33 -9.66 -14.24
CA SER A 62 3.48 -10.01 -15.40
C SER A 62 2.09 -10.48 -14.96
N LEU A 63 2.01 -11.29 -13.92
CA LEU A 63 0.75 -11.75 -13.34
C LEU A 63 0.02 -10.62 -12.61
N ALA A 64 0.75 -9.79 -11.87
CA ALA A 64 0.19 -8.64 -11.17
C ALA A 64 -0.52 -7.67 -12.13
N VAL A 65 0.12 -7.32 -13.25
CA VAL A 65 -0.49 -6.44 -14.28
C VAL A 65 -1.86 -6.97 -14.72
N GLN A 66 -1.93 -8.26 -15.04
CA GLN A 66 -3.19 -8.88 -15.47
C GLN A 66 -4.24 -8.94 -14.35
N PHE A 67 -3.82 -9.17 -13.10
CA PHE A 67 -4.72 -9.15 -11.96
C PHE A 67 -5.29 -7.75 -11.70
N ILE A 68 -4.44 -6.72 -11.78
CA ILE A 68 -4.82 -5.31 -11.60
C ILE A 68 -5.82 -4.89 -12.68
N HIS A 69 -5.56 -5.19 -13.95
CA HIS A 69 -6.50 -4.87 -15.04
C HIS A 69 -7.87 -5.54 -14.83
N GLY A 70 -7.90 -6.83 -14.44
CA GLY A 70 -9.17 -7.51 -14.18
C GLY A 70 -9.93 -6.97 -12.96
N LEU A 71 -9.22 -6.52 -11.92
CA LEU A 71 -9.84 -5.87 -10.76
C LEU A 71 -10.38 -4.48 -11.10
N GLN A 72 -9.55 -3.65 -11.70
CA GLN A 72 -9.84 -2.24 -11.92
C GLN A 72 -10.79 -1.99 -13.11
N GLY A 73 -10.89 -2.94 -14.05
CA GLY A 73 -11.67 -2.77 -15.27
C GLY A 73 -10.98 -1.82 -16.26
N ASP A 74 -11.68 -1.56 -17.36
CA ASP A 74 -11.18 -0.83 -18.54
C ASP A 74 -12.07 0.37 -18.92
N ASP A 75 -13.04 0.73 -18.08
CA ASP A 75 -13.84 1.94 -18.30
C ASP A 75 -12.93 3.19 -18.21
N PRO A 76 -12.99 4.09 -19.20
CA PRO A 76 -12.06 5.21 -19.31
C PRO A 76 -12.24 6.27 -18.22
N LYS A 77 -13.34 6.21 -17.46
CA LYS A 77 -13.69 7.18 -16.43
C LYS A 77 -13.77 6.56 -15.04
N TYR A 78 -14.33 5.37 -14.92
CA TYR A 78 -14.66 4.77 -13.62
C TYR A 78 -13.93 3.46 -13.37
N PHE A 79 -13.28 3.36 -12.22
CA PHE A 79 -12.75 2.09 -11.77
C PHE A 79 -13.88 1.11 -11.42
N LYS A 80 -13.79 -0.14 -11.89
CA LYS A 80 -14.62 -1.25 -11.40
C LYS A 80 -14.29 -1.60 -9.96
N THR A 81 -13.03 -1.63 -9.56
CA THR A 81 -12.59 -1.63 -8.16
C THR A 81 -11.24 -0.92 -8.07
N ILE A 82 -10.74 -0.61 -6.88
CA ILE A 82 -9.38 -0.13 -6.69
C ILE A 82 -8.51 -1.30 -6.27
N SER A 83 -7.46 -1.59 -7.05
CA SER A 83 -6.43 -2.54 -6.65
C SER A 83 -5.35 -1.82 -5.85
N THR A 84 -4.92 -2.46 -4.76
CA THR A 84 -3.82 -2.01 -3.91
C THR A 84 -2.70 -3.05 -3.95
N VAL A 85 -1.64 -2.77 -4.69
CA VAL A 85 -0.44 -3.64 -4.71
C VAL A 85 0.25 -3.59 -3.35
N LYS A 86 0.69 -4.75 -2.84
CA LYS A 86 1.29 -4.85 -1.51
C LYS A 86 2.35 -5.94 -1.40
N HIS A 87 3.25 -5.86 -0.43
CA HIS A 87 3.48 -4.81 0.57
C HIS A 87 4.81 -4.10 0.26
N PHE A 88 4.75 -2.80 0.01
CA PHE A 88 5.85 -2.01 -0.50
C PHE A 88 6.75 -1.51 0.66
N ALA A 89 8.02 -1.89 0.76
CA ALA A 89 8.74 -2.87 -0.05
C ALA A 89 9.58 -3.80 0.84
N VAL A 90 10.25 -4.76 0.21
CA VAL A 90 11.18 -5.70 0.87
C VAL A 90 10.51 -6.51 2.01
N HIS A 91 9.20 -6.75 1.87
CA HIS A 91 8.42 -7.52 2.83
C HIS A 91 8.29 -8.98 2.38
N SER A 92 9.33 -9.77 2.61
CA SER A 92 9.40 -11.19 2.22
C SER A 92 9.73 -12.12 3.39
N GLY A 93 9.28 -11.73 4.58
CA GLY A 93 9.66 -12.34 5.85
C GLY A 93 10.87 -11.67 6.51
N PRO A 94 11.24 -12.10 7.74
CA PRO A 94 10.59 -13.15 8.53
C PRO A 94 9.23 -12.70 9.11
N GLU A 95 8.20 -13.57 9.02
CA GLU A 95 6.83 -13.25 9.42
C GLU A 95 6.65 -12.87 10.90
N PRO A 96 7.32 -13.53 11.88
CA PRO A 96 7.17 -13.20 13.30
C PRO A 96 7.71 -11.82 13.68
N GLU A 97 8.71 -11.32 12.95
CA GLU A 97 9.41 -10.07 13.26
C GLU A 97 8.96 -8.92 12.35
N ARG A 98 7.97 -9.12 11.49
CA ARG A 98 7.55 -8.13 10.47
C ARG A 98 7.34 -6.71 10.98
N HIS A 99 6.94 -6.56 12.25
CA HIS A 99 6.64 -5.28 12.88
C HIS A 99 7.87 -4.56 13.49
N THR A 100 9.03 -5.22 13.53
CA THR A 100 10.28 -4.70 14.12
C THR A 100 11.49 -4.91 13.21
N PHE A 101 11.37 -5.77 12.20
CA PHE A 101 12.45 -6.13 11.30
C PHE A 101 12.89 -4.91 10.48
N ASP A 102 14.21 -4.74 10.36
CA ASP A 102 14.84 -3.77 9.49
C ASP A 102 15.58 -4.51 8.37
N ALA A 103 15.04 -4.40 7.16
CA ALA A 103 15.61 -5.04 5.99
C ALA A 103 16.74 -4.18 5.43
N VAL A 104 17.97 -4.67 5.54
CA VAL A 104 19.14 -4.04 4.92
C VAL A 104 19.37 -4.67 3.56
N VAL A 105 19.24 -3.88 2.49
CA VAL A 105 19.41 -4.36 1.11
C VAL A 105 20.33 -3.44 0.31
N SER A 106 21.10 -4.03 -0.61
CA SER A 106 21.89 -3.21 -1.52
C SER A 106 20.98 -2.44 -2.47
N GLU A 107 21.41 -1.27 -2.95
CA GLU A 107 20.67 -0.53 -3.99
C GLU A 107 20.42 -1.41 -5.22
N ARG A 108 21.39 -2.28 -5.55
CA ARG A 108 21.25 -3.25 -6.63
C ARG A 108 20.09 -4.23 -6.38
N ASP A 109 20.07 -4.91 -5.24
CA ASP A 109 19.02 -5.89 -4.93
C ASP A 109 17.65 -5.21 -4.84
N LEU A 110 17.60 -4.00 -4.28
CA LEU A 110 16.39 -3.20 -4.25
C LEU A 110 15.86 -2.98 -5.67
N ARG A 111 16.70 -2.47 -6.58
CA ARG A 111 16.31 -2.10 -7.95
C ARG A 111 16.09 -3.30 -8.87
N GLU A 112 16.90 -4.34 -8.75
CA GLU A 112 16.89 -5.50 -9.65
C GLU A 112 15.94 -6.62 -9.16
N SER A 113 15.62 -6.70 -7.87
CA SER A 113 14.77 -7.77 -7.32
C SER A 113 13.49 -7.27 -6.65
N TYR A 114 13.58 -6.33 -5.71
CA TYR A 114 12.43 -5.98 -4.84
C TYR A 114 11.47 -4.94 -5.41
N LEU A 115 11.89 -4.16 -6.41
CA LEU A 115 11.07 -3.11 -7.00
C LEU A 115 10.43 -3.43 -8.37
N PRO A 116 11.00 -4.25 -9.26
CA PRO A 116 10.48 -4.39 -10.63
C PRO A 116 9.01 -4.79 -10.75
N HIS A 117 8.53 -5.67 -9.87
CA HIS A 117 7.13 -6.12 -9.87
C HIS A 117 6.16 -5.03 -9.36
N PHE A 118 6.59 -4.19 -8.41
CA PHE A 118 5.82 -3.01 -8.01
C PHE A 118 5.80 -1.96 -9.11
N GLU A 119 6.94 -1.68 -9.75
CA GLU A 119 7.00 -0.74 -10.88
C GLU A 119 6.07 -1.20 -12.01
N ALA A 120 6.09 -2.48 -12.36
CA ALA A 120 5.18 -3.05 -13.35
C ALA A 120 3.71 -2.90 -12.93
N GLY A 121 3.38 -3.20 -11.66
CA GLY A 121 2.03 -3.02 -11.12
C GLY A 121 1.53 -1.57 -11.18
N ILE A 122 2.42 -0.60 -10.92
CA ILE A 122 2.09 0.83 -11.00
C ILE A 122 2.01 1.32 -12.45
N ARG A 123 3.06 1.13 -13.25
CA ARG A 123 3.19 1.76 -14.57
C ARG A 123 2.44 1.03 -15.68
N ALA A 124 2.45 -0.30 -15.66
CA ALA A 124 1.77 -1.11 -16.68
C ALA A 124 0.41 -1.62 -16.18
N GLY A 125 0.30 -2.02 -14.91
CA GLY A 125 -0.95 -2.43 -14.29
C GLY A 125 -1.88 -1.25 -14.02
N GLY A 126 -1.32 -0.07 -13.73
CA GLY A 126 -2.11 1.10 -13.38
C GLY A 126 -2.79 1.00 -12.02
N ALA A 127 -2.26 0.18 -11.09
CA ALA A 127 -2.83 0.06 -9.75
C ALA A 127 -2.99 1.44 -9.13
N TYR A 128 -4.19 1.78 -8.67
CA TYR A 128 -4.50 3.11 -8.16
C TYR A 128 -4.26 3.26 -6.65
N SER A 129 -3.84 2.17 -6.00
CA SER A 129 -3.43 2.18 -4.61
C SER A 129 -2.19 1.30 -4.41
N LEU A 130 -1.41 1.62 -3.38
CA LEU A 130 -0.26 0.85 -2.94
C LEU A 130 -0.26 0.77 -1.42
N MET A 131 0.07 -0.40 -0.86
CA MET A 131 0.17 -0.57 0.58
C MET A 131 1.63 -0.60 1.01
N CYS A 132 2.02 0.31 1.90
CA CYS A 132 3.36 0.29 2.50
C CYS A 132 3.45 -0.77 3.62
N ALA A 133 4.61 -1.40 3.76
CA ALA A 133 4.82 -2.54 4.65
C ALA A 133 5.05 -2.17 6.12
N TYR A 134 5.04 -3.18 6.99
CA TYR A 134 5.35 -3.05 8.42
C TYR A 134 6.83 -2.79 8.71
N ASN A 135 7.73 -3.46 7.99
CA ASN A 135 9.17 -3.46 8.29
C ASN A 135 9.82 -2.11 7.98
N ALA A 136 11.00 -1.90 8.55
CA ALA A 136 11.92 -0.88 8.06
C ALA A 136 12.72 -1.40 6.86
N VAL A 137 13.23 -0.46 6.06
CA VAL A 137 14.18 -0.71 4.98
C VAL A 137 15.29 0.31 5.12
N ASP A 138 16.53 -0.18 5.28
CA ASP A 138 17.73 0.62 5.52
C ASP A 138 17.53 1.64 6.67
N GLY A 139 16.91 1.21 7.77
CA GLY A 139 16.74 2.00 8.99
C GLY A 139 15.51 2.90 9.04
N ALA A 140 14.70 2.98 7.97
CA ALA A 140 13.47 3.79 7.94
C ALA A 140 12.21 2.92 7.75
N PRO A 141 11.15 3.08 8.59
CA PRO A 141 9.89 2.33 8.44
C PRO A 141 9.31 2.51 7.04
N ALA A 142 8.85 1.45 6.38
CA ALA A 142 8.43 1.52 4.98
C ALA A 142 7.29 2.52 4.72
N CYS A 143 6.36 2.68 5.68
CA CYS A 143 5.30 3.71 5.61
C CYS A 143 5.74 5.15 5.94
N ALA A 144 7.03 5.35 6.23
CA ALA A 144 7.67 6.63 6.52
C ALA A 144 9.06 6.71 5.87
N ASN A 145 9.26 6.02 4.74
CA ASN A 145 10.54 5.96 4.06
C ASN A 145 10.53 6.87 2.82
N GLY A 146 11.22 8.01 2.91
CA GLY A 146 11.26 9.02 1.83
C GLY A 146 11.86 8.50 0.52
N LYS A 147 12.88 7.64 0.59
CA LYS A 147 13.46 7.00 -0.60
C LYS A 147 12.41 6.14 -1.32
N LEU A 148 11.65 5.34 -0.60
CA LEU A 148 10.64 4.47 -1.19
C LEU A 148 9.42 5.25 -1.69
N LEU A 149 8.81 6.08 -0.84
CA LEU A 149 7.51 6.69 -1.13
C LEU A 149 7.62 8.01 -1.88
N GLU A 150 8.62 8.84 -1.60
CA GLU A 150 8.77 10.16 -2.23
C GLU A 150 9.66 10.06 -3.47
N ASP A 151 10.89 9.58 -3.34
CA ASP A 151 11.86 9.57 -4.44
C ASP A 151 11.47 8.55 -5.52
N ILE A 152 11.24 7.29 -5.15
CA ILE A 152 10.97 6.22 -6.12
C ILE A 152 9.51 6.26 -6.58
N LEU A 153 8.56 6.08 -5.66
CA LEU A 153 7.16 5.89 -6.02
C LEU A 153 6.55 7.16 -6.66
N ARG A 154 6.75 8.34 -6.07
CA ARG A 154 6.19 9.61 -6.58
C ARG A 154 7.15 10.32 -7.53
N GLY A 155 8.46 10.28 -7.26
CA GLY A 155 9.48 10.95 -8.05
C GLY A 155 9.79 10.23 -9.35
N GLU A 156 10.16 8.96 -9.32
CA GLU A 156 10.55 8.20 -10.51
C GLU A 156 9.34 7.62 -11.24
N TRP A 157 8.46 6.91 -10.52
CA TRP A 157 7.32 6.19 -11.13
C TRP A 157 6.10 7.07 -11.37
N LYS A 158 6.10 8.29 -10.84
CA LYS A 158 5.02 9.28 -10.99
C LYS A 158 3.65 8.71 -10.59
N PHE A 159 3.60 7.87 -9.55
CA PHE A 159 2.37 7.22 -9.10
C PHE A 159 1.27 8.26 -8.81
N PRO A 160 0.08 8.18 -9.43
CA PRO A 160 -0.98 9.18 -9.24
C PRO A 160 -1.96 8.85 -8.11
N GLY A 161 -1.99 7.59 -7.65
CA GLY A 161 -2.98 7.09 -6.70
C GLY A 161 -2.69 7.42 -5.24
N TYR A 162 -3.18 6.62 -4.30
CA TYR A 162 -2.96 6.82 -2.86
C TYR A 162 -2.24 5.65 -2.19
N VAL A 163 -1.47 5.94 -1.15
CA VAL A 163 -0.81 4.93 -0.32
C VAL A 163 -1.64 4.67 0.93
N VAL A 164 -1.84 3.39 1.26
CA VAL A 164 -2.44 2.96 2.53
C VAL A 164 -1.38 2.25 3.36
N SER A 165 -1.41 2.40 4.68
CA SER A 165 -0.55 1.61 5.56
C SER A 165 -1.02 0.16 5.64
N ASP A 166 -0.10 -0.77 5.83
CA ASP A 166 -0.50 -2.04 6.42
C ASP A 166 -1.04 -1.82 7.85
N CYS A 167 -1.78 -2.78 8.36
CA CYS A 167 -2.65 -2.58 9.52
C CYS A 167 -1.89 -2.50 10.84
N GLY A 168 -1.63 -1.28 11.31
CA GLY A 168 -0.77 -0.98 12.44
C GLY A 168 0.65 -0.55 12.08
N ALA A 169 0.97 -0.41 10.78
CA ALA A 169 2.32 -0.01 10.36
C ALA A 169 2.65 1.45 10.77
N ILE A 170 1.66 2.33 10.91
CA ILE A 170 1.87 3.67 11.49
C ILE A 170 2.11 3.58 13.00
N ASP A 171 1.43 2.68 13.71
CA ASP A 171 1.67 2.41 15.12
C ASP A 171 3.12 1.97 15.36
N ASP A 172 3.62 1.09 14.48
CA ASP A 172 4.96 0.52 14.59
C ASP A 172 6.07 1.57 14.52
N ILE A 173 5.88 2.70 13.81
CA ILE A 173 6.84 3.80 13.72
C ILE A 173 7.29 4.27 15.12
N TYR A 174 6.37 4.42 16.08
CA TYR A 174 6.69 4.89 17.43
C TYR A 174 6.63 3.79 18.50
N LEU A 175 5.83 2.74 18.30
CA LEU A 175 5.73 1.65 19.28
C LEU A 175 6.83 0.61 19.15
N ARG A 176 7.38 0.39 17.96
CA ARG A 176 8.26 -0.75 17.70
C ARG A 176 9.59 -0.33 17.07
N HIS A 177 9.56 0.41 15.97
CA HIS A 177 10.74 0.95 15.29
C HIS A 177 11.39 2.11 16.05
N LYS A 178 10.63 2.77 16.94
CA LYS A 178 11.11 3.89 17.78
C LYS A 178 11.73 5.04 16.98
N THR A 179 11.28 5.24 15.74
CA THR A 179 11.74 6.32 14.86
C THR A 179 11.36 7.70 15.41
N VAL A 180 10.21 7.79 16.07
CA VAL A 180 9.71 8.98 16.76
C VAL A 180 9.12 8.61 18.12
N ALA A 181 8.91 9.59 18.99
CA ALA A 181 8.53 9.33 20.38
C ALA A 181 7.01 9.16 20.57
N THR A 182 6.19 9.77 19.72
CA THR A 182 4.74 9.88 19.93
C THR A 182 3.90 9.49 18.72
N ALA A 183 2.63 9.14 18.98
CA ALA A 183 1.65 8.87 17.93
C ALA A 183 1.39 10.09 17.01
N ALA A 184 1.45 11.32 17.55
CA ALA A 184 1.26 12.54 16.74
C ALA A 184 2.43 12.75 15.77
N GLU A 185 3.67 12.50 16.22
CA GLU A 185 4.85 12.53 15.34
C GLU A 185 4.80 11.42 14.29
N ALA A 186 4.35 10.22 14.66
CA ALA A 186 4.20 9.10 13.71
C ALA A 186 3.13 9.39 12.65
N ALA A 187 1.99 9.95 13.06
CA ALA A 187 0.94 10.38 12.14
C ALA A 187 1.44 11.44 11.16
N ALA A 188 2.10 12.48 11.67
CA ALA A 188 2.68 13.54 10.85
C ALA A 188 3.73 13.00 9.88
N LEU A 189 4.64 12.15 10.37
CA LEU A 189 5.69 11.57 9.54
C LEU A 189 5.11 10.71 8.42
N GLY A 190 4.15 9.84 8.74
CA GLY A 190 3.48 9.00 7.73
C GLY A 190 2.84 9.82 6.61
N VAL A 191 2.07 10.87 6.95
CA VAL A 191 1.41 11.71 5.94
C VAL A 191 2.41 12.53 5.14
N ARG A 192 3.41 13.14 5.79
CA ARG A 192 4.43 13.94 5.09
C ARG A 192 5.22 13.12 4.09
N THR A 193 5.54 11.87 4.44
CA THR A 193 6.27 10.94 3.57
C THR A 193 5.35 10.22 2.56
N GLY A 194 4.05 10.55 2.55
CA GLY A 194 3.13 10.17 1.47
C GLY A 194 2.29 8.92 1.73
N THR A 195 2.24 8.41 2.97
CA THR A 195 1.20 7.45 3.39
C THR A 195 -0.10 8.22 3.59
N ASP A 196 -1.08 8.02 2.71
CA ASP A 196 -2.27 8.85 2.65
C ASP A 196 -3.40 8.37 3.57
N LEU A 197 -3.43 7.06 3.87
CA LEU A 197 -4.47 6.41 4.67
C LEU A 197 -3.85 5.46 5.69
N ASP A 198 -4.28 5.57 6.94
CA ASP A 198 -3.88 4.67 8.04
C ASP A 198 -4.87 3.50 8.17
N CYS A 199 -4.42 2.27 7.88
CA CYS A 199 -5.11 1.08 8.41
C CYS A 199 -4.77 0.95 9.90
N GLY A 200 -5.41 1.75 10.74
CA GLY A 200 -5.01 1.78 12.13
C GLY A 200 -5.82 2.74 12.95
N ARG A 201 -5.20 3.25 14.01
CA ARG A 201 -5.84 4.13 14.99
C ARG A 201 -4.99 5.36 15.29
N VAL A 202 -3.97 5.63 14.48
CA VAL A 202 -2.97 6.68 14.76
C VAL A 202 -3.36 8.00 14.11
N TYR A 203 -3.95 8.01 12.91
CA TYR A 203 -4.32 9.25 12.21
C TYR A 203 -5.36 10.15 12.91
N PRO A 204 -6.22 9.70 13.84
CA PRO A 204 -6.93 10.61 14.74
C PRO A 204 -5.99 11.58 15.50
N SER A 205 -4.72 11.23 15.68
CA SER A 205 -3.69 12.10 16.29
C SER A 205 -3.21 13.23 15.39
N LEU A 206 -3.60 13.27 14.10
CA LEU A 206 -3.24 14.36 13.18
C LEU A 206 -3.74 15.72 13.66
N VAL A 207 -4.89 15.78 14.36
CA VAL A 207 -5.40 17.01 14.97
C VAL A 207 -4.37 17.60 15.94
N LYS A 208 -3.81 16.75 16.82
CA LYS A 208 -2.75 17.14 17.75
C LYS A 208 -1.47 17.49 17.01
N ALA A 209 -1.12 16.75 15.96
CA ALA A 209 0.07 17.00 15.17
C ALA A 209 0.04 18.38 14.49
N VAL A 210 -1.12 18.80 13.98
CA VAL A 210 -1.33 20.16 13.43
C VAL A 210 -1.19 21.22 14.52
N GLN A 211 -1.83 21.02 15.68
CA GLN A 211 -1.71 21.94 16.83
C GLN A 211 -0.25 22.10 17.32
N GLN A 212 0.56 21.06 17.18
CA GLN A 212 1.98 21.06 17.53
C GLN A 212 2.90 21.59 16.42
N GLY A 213 2.36 21.95 15.25
CA GLY A 213 3.15 22.40 14.11
C GLY A 213 3.98 21.29 13.44
N LEU A 214 3.68 20.02 13.71
CA LEU A 214 4.38 18.89 13.10
C LEU A 214 3.95 18.69 11.63
N ILE A 215 2.73 19.08 11.28
CA ILE A 215 2.20 18.96 9.91
C ILE A 215 1.21 20.10 9.66
N THR A 216 1.04 20.50 8.42
CA THR A 216 0.03 21.50 8.03
C THR A 216 -1.25 20.85 7.54
N GLU A 217 -2.39 21.55 7.64
CA GLU A 217 -3.65 21.10 7.04
C GLU A 217 -3.52 20.88 5.53
N GLN A 218 -2.75 21.71 4.83
CA GLN A 218 -2.50 21.57 3.40
C GLN A 218 -1.79 20.25 3.02
N GLN A 219 -0.90 19.75 3.90
CA GLN A 219 -0.27 18.44 3.70
C GLN A 219 -1.31 17.31 3.84
N ILE A 220 -2.24 17.42 4.79
CA ILE A 220 -3.35 16.48 4.96
C ILE A 220 -4.31 16.54 3.76
N ASP A 221 -4.63 17.73 3.26
CA ASP A 221 -5.50 17.93 2.08
C ASP A 221 -4.99 17.20 0.85
N THR A 222 -3.68 17.08 0.71
CA THR A 222 -3.06 16.34 -0.40
C THR A 222 -3.44 14.86 -0.36
N SER A 223 -3.35 14.23 0.82
CA SER A 223 -3.74 12.84 1.03
C SER A 223 -5.25 12.62 0.88
N VAL A 224 -6.06 13.53 1.42
CA VAL A 224 -7.53 13.49 1.27
C VAL A 224 -7.91 13.58 -0.22
N ARG A 225 -7.30 14.49 -0.98
CA ARG A 225 -7.56 14.64 -2.42
C ARG A 225 -7.26 13.35 -3.19
N ARG A 226 -6.11 12.72 -2.95
CA ARG A 226 -5.74 11.44 -3.60
C ARG A 226 -6.76 10.33 -3.29
N LEU A 227 -7.20 10.22 -2.04
CA LEU A 227 -8.17 9.22 -1.63
C LEU A 227 -9.55 9.44 -2.27
N PHE A 228 -10.00 10.70 -2.34
CA PHE A 228 -11.32 11.02 -2.91
C PHE A 228 -11.33 10.96 -4.44
N LEU A 229 -10.22 11.26 -5.11
CA LEU A 229 -10.09 11.05 -6.56
C LEU A 229 -10.25 9.56 -6.95
N ALA A 230 -9.90 8.63 -6.08
CA ALA A 230 -10.16 7.20 -6.34
C ALA A 230 -11.66 6.83 -6.41
N ARG A 231 -12.56 7.74 -6.02
CA ARG A 231 -14.01 7.52 -5.98
C ARG A 231 -14.77 8.10 -7.18
N PHE A 232 -14.15 8.93 -8.00
CA PHE A 232 -14.80 9.73 -9.07
C PHE A 232 -14.05 9.63 -10.40
#